data_AF-A0A3D2JT97-F1
#
_entry.id   AF-A0A3D2JT97-F1
#
_cell.length_a   1.000
_cell.length_b   1.000
_cell.length_c   1.000
_cell.angle_alpha   90.00
_cell.angle_beta   90.00
_cell.angle_gamma   90.00
#
_symmetry.space_group_name_H-M   'P 1'
#
loop_
_entity.id
_entity.type
_entity.pdbx_description
1 polymer ?
#
loop_
_entity_poly.entity_id
_entity_poly.type
_entity_poly.pdbx_seq_one_letter_code
_entity_poly.pdbx_strand_id
1 'polypeptide(L)'
;IKTDHILFIASGAFHLSKPSDLIPELQGRLPIRVELDALTAQDFERILEEPNASLTEQYQALLGTEDLKVTFSKDGIAKIAETAWQVNARTENIGARRLHTVMERLLEEVSYSASDLAVGDNKELVIDRAYVEQQLDELAKDEDLSRYIL
;
A
#
# COMPACT_ATOMS: atom_id res chain seq x y z
N ILE A 1 6.87 37.70 9.06
CA ILE A 1 6.84 36.39 9.76
C ILE A 1 8.29 35.97 9.96
N LYS A 2 8.70 35.59 11.19
CA LYS A 2 10.08 35.11 11.48
C LYS A 2 10.10 33.58 11.40
N THR A 3 11.07 33.00 10.67
CA THR A 3 11.16 31.55 10.39
C THR A 3 12.46 30.92 10.90
N ASP A 4 13.21 31.64 11.74
CA ASP A 4 14.58 31.33 12.16
C ASP A 4 14.74 29.97 12.88
N HIS A 5 13.67 29.43 13.46
CA HIS A 5 13.67 28.17 14.22
C HIS A 5 12.70 27.10 13.67
N ILE A 6 12.22 27.27 12.45
CA ILE A 6 11.40 26.25 11.80
C ILE A 6 12.32 25.13 11.31
N LEU A 7 11.97 23.88 11.64
CA LEU A 7 12.60 22.71 11.04
C LEU A 7 12.09 22.54 9.61
N PHE A 8 13.02 22.48 8.66
CA PHE A 8 12.71 22.20 7.26
C PHE A 8 13.11 20.77 6.92
N ILE A 9 12.19 20.04 6.27
CA ILE A 9 12.46 18.72 5.69
C ILE A 9 12.18 18.86 4.19
N ALA A 10 13.20 18.58 3.39
CA ALA A 10 13.08 18.52 1.94
C ALA A 10 13.25 17.05 1.51
N SER A 11 12.32 16.56 0.69
CA SER A 11 12.35 15.21 0.12
C SER A 11 12.34 15.30 -1.39
N GLY A 12 13.06 14.39 -2.05
CA GLY A 12 13.05 14.28 -3.50
C GLY A 12 13.69 12.96 -3.93
N ALA A 13 13.30 12.47 -5.11
CA ALA A 13 13.88 11.25 -5.67
C ALA A 13 15.26 11.47 -6.31
N PHE A 14 15.60 12.73 -6.67
CA PHE A 14 16.90 13.12 -7.22
C PHE A 14 17.37 12.24 -8.41
N HIS A 15 16.43 11.75 -9.23
CA HIS A 15 16.74 10.90 -10.39
C HIS A 15 17.42 11.67 -11.54
N LEU A 16 17.06 12.95 -11.73
CA LEU A 16 17.56 13.80 -12.82
C LEU A 16 18.59 14.84 -12.36
N SER A 17 18.67 15.08 -11.05
CA SER A 17 19.53 16.09 -10.44
C SER A 17 20.03 15.58 -9.10
N LYS A 18 21.21 16.05 -8.67
CA LYS A 18 21.81 15.66 -7.38
C LYS A 18 21.63 16.78 -6.35
N PRO A 19 21.69 16.49 -5.05
CA PRO A 19 21.71 17.52 -4.01
C PRO A 19 22.82 18.57 -4.19
N SER A 20 23.91 18.23 -4.88
CA SER A 20 25.00 19.15 -5.25
C SER A 20 24.60 20.22 -6.27
N ASP A 21 23.50 20.00 -7.00
CA ASP A 21 23.04 20.90 -8.06
C ASP A 21 22.11 22.01 -7.50
N LEU A 22 21.77 21.93 -6.21
CA LEU A 22 21.05 22.98 -5.49
C LEU A 22 21.91 24.24 -5.35
N ILE A 23 21.29 25.41 -5.22
CA ILE A 23 22.03 26.65 -4.93
C ILE A 23 22.84 26.51 -3.62
N PRO A 24 24.06 27.08 -3.54
CA PRO A 24 24.95 26.89 -2.39
C PRO A 24 24.32 27.23 -1.03
N GLU A 25 23.48 28.26 -0.98
CA GLU A 25 22.79 28.70 0.23
C GLU A 25 21.84 27.63 0.78
N LEU A 26 21.18 26.89 -0.11
CA LEU A 26 20.25 25.82 0.27
C LEU A 26 21.00 24.57 0.71
N GLN A 27 22.13 24.27 0.07
CA GLN A 27 23.00 23.17 0.50
C GLN A 27 23.52 23.40 1.93
N GLY A 28 23.91 24.64 2.26
CA GLY A 28 24.36 25.00 3.61
C GLY A 28 23.26 24.96 4.68
N ARG A 29 21.98 25.08 4.28
CA ARG A 29 20.81 25.00 5.17
C ARG A 29 20.23 23.60 5.32
N LEU A 30 20.76 22.60 4.59
CA LEU A 30 20.38 21.20 4.69
C LEU A 30 21.59 20.33 5.13
N PRO A 31 22.07 20.51 6.38
CA PRO A 31 23.28 19.83 6.87
C PRO A 31 23.08 18.33 7.13
N ILE A 32 21.86 17.92 7.49
CA ILE A 32 21.52 16.51 7.70
C ILE A 32 21.01 15.94 6.38
N ARG A 33 21.62 14.84 5.95
CA ARG A 33 21.23 14.11 4.73
C ARG A 33 21.04 12.64 5.10
N VAL A 34 19.96 12.07 4.59
CA VAL A 34 19.63 10.66 4.74
C VAL A 34 19.09 10.17 3.40
N GLU A 35 19.49 8.97 3.02
CA GLU A 35 18.95 8.27 1.85
C GLU A 35 18.08 7.13 2.39
N LEU A 36 16.88 6.98 1.81
CA LEU A 36 15.94 5.94 2.19
C LEU A 36 16.06 4.80 1.19
N ASP A 37 16.08 3.58 1.71
CA ASP A 37 16.11 2.37 0.89
C ASP A 37 14.76 2.14 0.21
N ALA A 38 14.81 1.51 -0.97
CA ALA A 38 13.60 1.06 -1.65
C ALA A 38 12.95 -0.10 -0.89
N LEU A 39 11.62 -0.09 -0.85
CA LEU A 39 10.84 -1.12 -0.16
C LEU A 39 10.83 -2.44 -0.94
N THR A 40 11.01 -3.54 -0.21
CA THR A 40 10.89 -4.91 -0.71
C THR A 40 9.47 -5.45 -0.54
N ALA A 41 9.16 -6.60 -1.15
CA ALA A 41 7.89 -7.28 -0.91
C ALA A 41 7.71 -7.64 0.58
N GLN A 42 8.78 -8.04 1.27
CA GLN A 42 8.75 -8.30 2.71
C GLN A 42 8.44 -7.03 3.51
N ASP A 43 8.96 -5.87 3.09
CA ASP A 43 8.60 -4.61 3.75
C ASP A 43 7.12 -4.26 3.56
N PHE A 44 6.52 -4.63 2.43
CA PHE A 44 5.08 -4.47 2.20
C PHE A 44 4.26 -5.39 3.12
N GLU A 45 4.67 -6.64 3.34
CA GLU A 45 4.03 -7.52 4.34
C GLU A 45 4.01 -6.85 5.71
N ARG A 46 5.17 -6.31 6.12
CA ARG A 46 5.30 -5.60 7.39
C ARG A 46 4.41 -4.36 7.44
N ILE A 47 4.35 -3.56 6.36
CA ILE A 47 3.47 -2.37 6.28
C ILE A 47 1.99 -2.74 6.41
N LEU A 48 1.59 -3.92 5.91
CA LEU A 48 0.23 -4.42 6.05
C LEU A 48 -0.10 -4.89 7.47
N GLU A 49 0.87 -5.38 8.26
CA GLU A 49 0.59 -6.03 9.55
C GLU A 49 1.08 -5.24 10.79
N GLU A 50 2.25 -4.59 10.73
CA GLU A 50 2.94 -4.06 11.90
C GLU A 50 2.56 -2.62 12.31
N PRO A 51 2.35 -1.66 11.39
CA PRO A 51 1.97 -0.30 11.76
C PRO A 51 0.60 -0.27 12.45
N ASN A 52 0.47 0.56 13.49
CA ASN A 52 -0.84 0.84 14.06
C ASN A 52 -1.76 1.47 13.00
N ALA A 53 -3.02 1.02 12.95
CA ALA A 53 -3.95 1.36 11.89
C ALA A 53 -3.40 1.04 10.50
N SER A 54 -2.83 -0.16 10.33
CA SER A 54 -2.44 -0.67 9.02
C SER A 54 -3.64 -0.80 8.07
N LEU A 55 -3.40 -0.99 6.77
CA LEU A 55 -4.50 -1.18 5.81
C LEU A 55 -5.38 -2.37 6.19
N THR A 56 -4.81 -3.49 6.62
CA THR A 56 -5.61 -4.65 7.04
C THR A 56 -6.44 -4.30 8.26
N GLU A 57 -5.88 -3.64 9.28
CA GLU A 57 -6.62 -3.23 10.48
C GLU A 57 -7.76 -2.27 10.14
N GLN A 58 -7.51 -1.30 9.25
CA GLN A 58 -8.51 -0.37 8.76
C GLN A 58 -9.67 -1.10 8.07
N TYR A 59 -9.39 -2.01 7.14
CA TYR A 59 -10.45 -2.76 6.43
C TYR A 59 -11.19 -3.74 7.34
N GLN A 60 -10.52 -4.36 8.30
CA GLN A 60 -11.17 -5.17 9.32
C GLN A 60 -12.14 -4.35 10.17
N ALA A 61 -11.74 -3.13 10.56
CA ALA A 61 -12.60 -2.22 11.32
C ALA A 61 -13.77 -1.71 10.48
N LEU A 62 -13.53 -1.33 9.22
CA LEU A 62 -14.56 -0.84 8.30
C LEU A 62 -15.60 -1.92 8.00
N LEU A 63 -15.21 -3.13 7.62
CA LEU A 63 -16.16 -4.19 7.34
C LEU A 63 -16.83 -4.72 8.62
N GLY A 64 -16.16 -4.58 9.76
CA GLY A 64 -16.74 -4.82 11.07
C GLY A 64 -17.90 -3.89 11.42
N THR A 65 -18.04 -2.71 10.80
CA THR A 65 -19.23 -1.87 11.01
C THR A 65 -20.49 -2.44 10.37
N GLU A 66 -20.32 -3.32 9.37
CA GLU A 66 -21.39 -4.06 8.71
C GLU A 66 -21.56 -5.46 9.32
N ASP A 67 -21.08 -5.70 10.56
CA ASP A 67 -21.10 -7.01 11.23
C ASP A 67 -20.36 -8.15 10.49
N LEU A 68 -19.46 -7.81 9.54
CA LEU A 68 -18.61 -8.77 8.83
C LEU A 68 -17.22 -8.84 9.45
N LYS A 69 -16.86 -9.99 10.03
CA LYS A 69 -15.54 -10.21 10.60
C LYS A 69 -14.57 -10.68 9.51
N VAL A 70 -13.63 -9.81 9.14
CA VAL A 70 -12.58 -10.13 8.18
C VAL A 70 -11.28 -10.52 8.90
N THR A 71 -10.61 -11.55 8.41
CA THR A 71 -9.29 -11.96 8.90
C THR A 71 -8.36 -12.19 7.73
N PHE A 72 -7.14 -11.67 7.81
CA PHE A 72 -6.11 -11.89 6.79
C PHE A 72 -5.18 -13.00 7.29
N SER A 73 -5.01 -14.04 6.49
CA SER A 73 -4.02 -15.06 6.78
C SER A 73 -2.62 -14.56 6.39
N LYS A 74 -1.57 -15.14 6.98
CA LYS A 74 -0.19 -14.75 6.68
C LYS A 74 0.18 -14.96 5.21
N ASP A 75 -0.28 -16.05 4.61
CA ASP A 75 -0.08 -16.33 3.19
C ASP A 75 -0.92 -15.42 2.28
N GLY A 76 -2.08 -14.94 2.73
CA GLY A 76 -2.85 -13.89 2.07
C GLY A 76 -2.11 -12.56 2.06
N ILE A 77 -1.60 -12.11 3.22
CA ILE A 77 -0.78 -10.87 3.33
C ILE A 77 0.45 -10.96 2.43
N ALA A 78 1.18 -12.07 2.47
CA ALA A 78 2.33 -12.30 1.60
C ALA A 78 1.97 -12.20 0.12
N LYS A 79 0.82 -12.76 -0.29
CA LYS A 79 0.36 -12.68 -1.68
C LYS A 79 -0.03 -11.25 -2.08
N ILE A 80 -0.70 -10.50 -1.21
CA ILE A 80 -1.05 -9.09 -1.47
C ILE A 80 0.22 -8.26 -1.68
N ALA A 81 1.20 -8.41 -0.79
CA ALA A 81 2.48 -7.75 -0.87
C ALA A 81 3.26 -8.11 -2.14
N GLU A 82 3.28 -9.40 -2.49
CA GLU A 82 3.89 -9.89 -3.74
C GLU A 82 3.22 -9.26 -4.97
N THR A 83 1.90 -9.28 -5.05
CA THR A 83 1.15 -8.68 -6.17
C THR A 83 1.45 -7.20 -6.31
N ALA A 84 1.40 -6.43 -5.22
CA ALA A 84 1.72 -5.00 -5.26
C ALA A 84 3.16 -4.73 -5.71
N TRP A 85 4.12 -5.55 -5.26
CA TRP A 85 5.51 -5.45 -5.69
C TRP A 85 5.69 -5.79 -7.17
N GLN A 86 5.04 -6.85 -7.67
CA GLN A 86 5.08 -7.24 -9.08
C GLN A 86 4.48 -6.16 -9.99
N VAL A 87 3.35 -5.55 -9.62
CA VAL A 87 2.74 -4.47 -10.40
C VAL A 87 3.67 -3.25 -10.46
N ASN A 88 4.31 -2.89 -9.35
CA ASN A 88 5.32 -1.83 -9.33
C ASN A 88 6.52 -2.12 -10.23
N ALA A 89 6.92 -3.39 -10.37
CA ALA A 89 8.04 -3.79 -11.21
C ALA A 89 7.70 -3.79 -12.71
N ARG A 90 6.44 -4.08 -13.07
CA ARG A 90 5.97 -4.11 -14.47
C ARG A 90 5.50 -2.76 -14.98
N THR A 91 5.03 -1.90 -14.08
CA THR A 91 4.47 -0.59 -14.42
C THR A 91 5.30 0.54 -13.78
N GLU A 92 4.66 1.61 -13.35
CA GLU A 92 5.33 2.68 -12.61
C GLU A 92 5.46 2.30 -11.13
N ASN A 93 6.68 2.33 -10.61
CA ASN A 93 6.91 2.07 -9.19
C ASN A 93 6.49 3.28 -8.35
N ILE A 94 5.32 3.18 -7.72
CA ILE A 94 4.79 4.20 -6.81
C ILE A 94 5.04 3.86 -5.33
N GLY A 95 5.87 2.85 -5.06
CA GLY A 95 6.21 2.36 -3.74
C GLY A 95 5.02 1.74 -3.01
N ALA A 96 4.96 1.92 -1.68
CA ALA A 96 3.91 1.37 -0.82
C ALA A 96 2.49 1.86 -1.16
N ARG A 97 2.36 2.97 -1.91
CA ARG A 97 1.03 3.48 -2.32
C ARG A 97 0.25 2.45 -3.14
N ARG A 98 0.94 1.55 -3.84
CA ARG A 98 0.33 0.45 -4.61
C ARG A 98 -0.54 -0.46 -3.75
N LEU A 99 -0.24 -0.58 -2.44
CA LEU A 99 -1.04 -1.40 -1.53
C LEU A 99 -2.47 -0.90 -1.40
N HIS A 100 -2.74 0.40 -1.57
CA HIS A 100 -4.10 0.94 -1.49
C HIS A 100 -4.98 0.43 -2.63
N THR A 101 -4.54 0.59 -3.88
CA THR A 101 -5.31 0.19 -5.06
C THR A 101 -5.48 -1.32 -5.12
N VAL A 102 -4.45 -2.07 -4.75
CA VAL A 102 -4.51 -3.54 -4.63
C VAL A 102 -5.52 -3.98 -3.58
N MET A 103 -5.51 -3.37 -2.39
CA MET A 103 -6.46 -3.70 -1.31
C MET A 103 -7.89 -3.31 -1.66
N GLU A 104 -8.10 -2.14 -2.26
CA GLU A 104 -9.42 -1.68 -2.68
C GLU A 104 -10.02 -2.63 -3.72
N ARG A 105 -9.22 -3.02 -4.72
CA ARG A 105 -9.68 -3.98 -5.73
C ARG A 105 -9.93 -5.37 -5.15
N LEU A 106 -9.08 -5.84 -4.23
CA LEU A 106 -9.23 -7.12 -3.56
C LEU A 106 -10.56 -7.23 -2.80
N LEU A 107 -10.98 -6.13 -2.18
CA LEU A 107 -12.14 -6.09 -1.28
C LEU A 107 -13.39 -5.48 -1.93
N GLU A 108 -13.34 -5.11 -3.20
CA GLU A 108 -14.44 -4.41 -3.89
C GLU A 108 -15.76 -5.18 -3.82
N GLU A 109 -15.75 -6.46 -4.20
CA GLU A 109 -16.94 -7.32 -4.18
C GLU A 109 -17.47 -7.51 -2.75
N VAL A 110 -16.58 -7.73 -1.79
CA VAL A 110 -16.95 -7.94 -0.39
C VAL A 110 -17.52 -6.67 0.22
N SER A 111 -16.93 -5.52 -0.08
CA SER A 111 -17.41 -4.23 0.40
C SER A 111 -18.78 -3.89 -0.17
N TYR A 112 -19.06 -4.26 -1.43
CA TYR A 112 -20.37 -4.07 -2.04
C TYR A 112 -21.43 -5.00 -1.43
N SER A 113 -21.08 -6.27 -1.21
CA SER A 113 -21.98 -7.28 -0.68
C SER A 113 -21.98 -7.40 0.85
N ALA A 114 -21.25 -6.53 1.57
CA ALA A 114 -21.04 -6.65 3.01
C ALA A 114 -22.37 -6.70 3.79
N SER A 115 -23.31 -5.81 3.45
CA SER A 115 -24.64 -5.76 4.07
C SER A 115 -25.48 -7.01 3.82
N ASP A 116 -25.32 -7.66 2.67
CA ASP A 116 -26.06 -8.87 2.31
C ASP A 116 -25.42 -10.12 2.94
N LEU A 117 -24.09 -10.17 2.98
CA LEU A 117 -23.30 -11.24 3.59
C LEU A 117 -23.48 -11.27 5.11
N ALA A 118 -23.64 -10.11 5.74
CA ALA A 118 -23.90 -9.97 7.17
C ALA A 118 -25.26 -10.54 7.62
N VAL A 119 -26.22 -10.63 6.69
CA VAL A 119 -27.56 -11.19 6.94
C VAL A 119 -27.55 -12.73 6.86
N GLY A 120 -26.51 -13.34 6.29
CA GLY A 120 -26.32 -14.80 6.22
C GLY A 120 -25.66 -15.42 7.45
N ASP A 121 -25.62 -16.76 7.51
CA ASP A 121 -25.00 -17.53 8.61
C ASP A 121 -23.47 -17.41 8.69
N ASN A 122 -22.82 -16.81 7.68
CA ASN A 122 -21.36 -16.79 7.55
C ASN A 122 -20.78 -15.38 7.79
N LYS A 123 -20.65 -15.03 9.06
CA LYS A 123 -20.17 -13.72 9.53
C LYS A 123 -18.65 -13.55 9.50
N GLU A 124 -17.92 -14.56 9.02
CA GLU A 124 -16.47 -14.56 8.98
C GLU A 124 -15.96 -14.73 7.55
N LEU A 125 -15.10 -13.83 7.10
CA LEU A 125 -14.36 -13.93 5.85
C LEU A 125 -12.86 -14.08 6.17
N VAL A 126 -12.25 -15.12 5.62
CA VAL A 126 -10.81 -15.33 5.68
C VAL A 126 -10.22 -14.98 4.32
N ILE A 127 -9.34 -13.99 4.29
CA ILE A 127 -8.59 -13.59 3.10
C ILE A 127 -7.28 -14.38 3.12
N ASP A 128 -7.28 -15.51 2.40
CA ASP A 128 -6.11 -16.36 2.21
C ASP A 128 -5.46 -16.16 0.83
N ARG A 129 -4.36 -16.88 0.56
CA ARG A 129 -3.71 -16.78 -0.75
C ARG A 129 -4.66 -17.07 -1.91
N ALA A 130 -5.51 -18.09 -1.79
CA ALA A 130 -6.40 -18.52 -2.87
C ALA A 130 -7.43 -17.43 -3.19
N TYR A 131 -7.97 -16.77 -2.16
CA TYR A 131 -8.85 -15.63 -2.32
C TYR A 131 -8.17 -14.48 -3.06
N VAL A 132 -6.93 -14.15 -2.66
CA VAL A 132 -6.15 -13.07 -3.30
C VAL A 132 -5.83 -13.39 -4.76
N GLU A 133 -5.45 -14.64 -5.06
CA GLU A 133 -5.21 -15.10 -6.44
C GLU A 133 -6.48 -15.02 -7.28
N GLN A 134 -7.61 -15.48 -6.75
CA GLN A 134 -8.88 -15.43 -7.48
C GLN A 134 -9.27 -14.00 -7.89
N GLN A 135 -9.07 -13.03 -7.00
CA GLN A 135 -9.48 -11.64 -7.23
C GLN A 135 -8.48 -10.82 -8.07
N LEU A 136 -7.19 -11.14 -8.00
CA LEU A 136 -6.13 -10.28 -8.54
C LEU A 136 -5.30 -10.90 -9.67
N ASP A 137 -5.28 -12.24 -9.85
CA ASP A 137 -4.33 -12.86 -10.80
C ASP A 137 -4.57 -12.45 -12.26
N GLU A 138 -5.82 -12.28 -12.68
CA GLU A 138 -6.11 -11.84 -14.06
C GLU A 138 -5.65 -10.40 -14.29
N LEU A 139 -5.85 -9.52 -13.31
CA LEU A 139 -5.51 -8.10 -13.40
C LEU A 139 -4.00 -7.88 -13.32
N ALA A 140 -3.30 -8.63 -12.46
CA ALA A 140 -1.86 -8.51 -12.28
C ALA A 140 -1.06 -9.05 -13.47
N LYS A 141 -1.64 -9.95 -14.28
CA LYS A 141 -0.99 -10.53 -15.47
C LYS A 141 -1.12 -9.64 -16.71
N ASP A 142 -2.11 -8.76 -16.75
CA ASP A 142 -2.33 -7.83 -17.86
C ASP A 142 -1.74 -6.45 -17.52
N GLU A 143 -0.67 -6.07 -18.24
CA GLU A 143 0.03 -4.80 -18.02
C GLU A 143 -0.82 -3.58 -18.37
N ASP A 144 -1.70 -3.70 -19.37
CA ASP A 144 -2.59 -2.60 -19.77
C ASP A 144 -3.68 -2.42 -18.72
N LEU A 145 -4.36 -3.48 -18.29
CA LEU A 145 -5.35 -3.37 -17.20
C LEU A 145 -4.71 -2.92 -15.88
N SER A 146 -3.52 -3.45 -15.55
CA SER A 146 -2.78 -3.02 -14.35
C SER A 146 -2.51 -1.52 -14.35
N ARG A 147 -2.27 -0.89 -15.51
CA ARG A 147 -2.00 0.56 -15.57
C ARG A 147 -3.24 1.42 -15.29
N TYR A 148 -4.43 0.92 -15.60
CA TYR A 148 -5.68 1.68 -15.46
C TYR A 148 -6.47 1.35 -14.19
N ILE A 149 -6.34 0.12 -13.67
CA ILE A 149 -7.13 -0.40 -12.56
C ILE A 149 -6.32 -0.54 -11.27
N LEU A 150 -5.00 -0.80 -11.36
CA LEU A 150 -4.14 -1.07 -10.21
C LEU A 150 -3.07 0.02 -10.02
#